data_AF-A0A1B6GFL4-F1
#
_entry.id   AF-A0A1B6GFL4-F1
#
_cell.length_a   1.000
_cell.length_b   1.000
_cell.length_c   1.000
_cell.angle_alpha   90.00
_cell.angle_beta   90.00
_cell.angle_gamma   90.00
#
_symmetry.space_group_name_H-M   'P 1'
#
loop_
_entity.id
_entity.type
_entity.pdbx_description
1 polymer ?
#
loop_
_entity_poly.entity_id
_entity_poly.type
_entity_poly.pdbx_seq_one_letter_code
_entity_poly.pdbx_strand_id
1 'polypeptide(L)'
;SLLLFLNCSKEVRRTHWDDLLQSYQTSLSRALPGIKVPSLEEIKEAMRQKALWGFIHCSYFLPAMSYGIRIDENGLKTQSNEDIVNYHLAMGGEEGTKLLSDLVEELVDRQ
;
A
#
# COMPACT_ATOMS: atom_id res chain seq x y z
N SER A 1 1.61 4.20 -4.89
CA SER A 1 0.54 3.34 -4.37
C SER A 1 0.72 3.06 -2.88
N LEU A 2 1.86 2.46 -2.47
CA LEU A 2 2.11 2.04 -1.08
C LEU A 2 1.78 3.07 0.02
N LEU A 3 2.27 4.31 -0.10
CA LEU A 3 2.06 5.35 0.91
C LEU A 3 0.57 5.57 1.23
N LEU A 4 -0.28 5.70 0.20
CA LEU A 4 -1.70 5.95 0.39
C LEU A 4 -2.41 4.73 0.98
N PHE A 5 -2.06 3.52 0.54
CA PHE A 5 -2.69 2.29 1.04
C PHE A 5 -2.34 1.96 2.49
N LEU A 6 -1.14 2.30 2.95
CA LEU A 6 -0.74 2.10 4.35
C LEU A 6 -1.23 3.19 5.31
N ASN A 7 -1.41 4.43 4.83
CA ASN A 7 -1.61 5.59 5.72
C ASN A 7 -2.98 6.25 5.61
N CYS A 8 -3.79 5.91 4.60
CA CYS A 8 -5.15 6.40 4.47
C CYS A 8 -6.14 5.27 4.73
N SER A 9 -7.29 5.56 5.35
CA SER A 9 -8.38 4.58 5.44
C SER A 9 -8.98 4.29 4.07
N LYS A 10 -9.65 3.14 3.93
CA LYS A 10 -10.43 2.77 2.74
C LYS A 10 -11.41 3.88 2.33
N GLU A 11 -12.14 4.42 3.31
CA GLU A 11 -13.10 5.51 3.09
C GLU A 11 -12.46 6.77 2.50
N VAL A 12 -11.30 7.19 3.03
CA VAL A 12 -10.57 8.35 2.53
C VAL A 12 -10.09 8.11 1.10
N ARG A 13 -9.51 6.94 0.82
CA ARG A 13 -9.06 6.59 -0.54
C ARG A 13 -10.22 6.48 -1.53
N ARG A 14 -11.39 6.01 -1.11
CA ARG A 14 -12.57 5.95 -1.97
C ARG A 14 -13.10 7.32 -2.32
N THR A 15 -13.17 8.21 -1.34
CA THR A 15 -13.84 9.52 -1.47
C THR A 15 -12.91 10.59 -2.08
N HIS A 16 -11.62 10.56 -1.72
CA HIS A 16 -10.67 11.65 -2.01
C HIS A 16 -9.50 11.21 -2.88
N TRP A 17 -9.65 10.14 -3.68
CA TRP A 17 -8.54 9.60 -4.47
C TRP A 17 -7.85 10.65 -5.34
N ASP A 18 -8.63 11.33 -6.17
CA ASP A 18 -8.10 12.33 -7.10
C ASP A 18 -7.57 13.56 -6.35
N ASP A 19 -8.21 13.95 -5.25
CA ASP A 19 -7.74 15.04 -4.38
C ASP A 19 -6.35 14.72 -3.79
N LEU A 20 -6.14 13.48 -3.32
CA LEU A 20 -4.85 13.03 -2.78
C LEU A 20 -3.76 13.08 -3.86
N LEU A 21 -4.06 12.63 -5.08
CA LEU A 21 -3.10 12.65 -6.18
C LEU A 21 -2.81 14.07 -6.66
N GLN A 22 -3.83 14.93 -6.74
CA GLN A 22 -3.67 16.34 -7.08
C GLN A 22 -2.85 17.08 -6.02
N SER A 23 -3.10 16.80 -4.74
CA SER A 23 -2.33 17.37 -3.63
C SER A 23 -0.86 16.94 -3.68
N TYR A 24 -0.59 15.67 -3.96
CA TYR A 24 0.76 15.16 -4.17
C TYR A 24 1.46 15.85 -5.35
N GLN A 25 0.81 15.91 -6.51
CA GLN A 25 1.36 16.55 -7.71
C GLN A 25 1.67 18.04 -7.49
N THR A 26 0.75 18.76 -6.83
CA THR A 26 0.90 20.18 -6.52
C THR A 26 2.06 20.40 -5.55
N SER A 27 2.15 19.59 -4.52
CA SER A 27 3.22 19.66 -3.51
C SER A 27 4.58 19.35 -4.12
N LEU A 28 4.65 18.32 -4.98
CA LEU A 28 5.86 17.95 -5.70
C LEU A 28 6.35 19.07 -6.62
N SER A 29 5.44 19.70 -7.37
CA SER A 29 5.75 20.85 -8.25
C SER A 29 6.32 22.03 -7.48
N ARG A 30 5.78 22.30 -6.28
CA ARG A 30 6.24 23.39 -5.41
C ARG A 30 7.58 23.10 -4.76
N ALA A 31 7.81 21.85 -4.36
CA ALA A 31 9.05 21.44 -3.70
C ALA A 31 10.26 21.41 -4.65
N LEU A 32 10.03 21.23 -5.95
CA LEU A 32 11.08 21.05 -6.95
C LEU A 32 10.97 22.12 -8.07
N PRO A 33 11.21 23.40 -7.76
CA PRO A 33 11.13 24.46 -8.77
C PRO A 33 12.17 24.25 -9.87
N GLY A 34 11.75 24.42 -11.13
CA GLY A 34 12.62 24.27 -12.30
C GLY A 34 12.84 22.83 -12.77
N ILE A 35 12.34 21.83 -12.03
CA ILE A 35 12.34 20.43 -12.47
C ILE A 35 10.99 20.11 -13.10
N LYS A 36 11.00 19.46 -14.28
CA LYS A 36 9.78 18.94 -14.89
C LYS A 36 9.26 17.78 -14.03
N VAL A 37 8.17 18.03 -13.32
CA VAL A 37 7.44 16.98 -12.59
C VAL A 37 6.45 16.26 -13.50
N PRO A 38 6.04 15.01 -13.16
CA PRO A 38 4.96 14.34 -13.85
C PRO A 38 3.64 15.12 -13.77
N SER A 39 2.86 15.04 -14.84
CA SER A 39 1.47 15.48 -14.86
C SER A 39 0.59 14.61 -13.95
N LEU A 40 -0.60 15.11 -13.61
CA LEU A 40 -1.56 14.34 -12.81
C LEU A 40 -1.92 13.01 -13.48
N GLU A 41 -2.12 13.02 -14.80
CA GLU A 41 -2.50 11.82 -15.55
C GLU A 41 -1.35 10.79 -15.60
N GLU A 42 -0.10 11.23 -15.71
CA GLU A 42 1.07 10.34 -15.58
C GLU A 42 1.16 9.72 -14.19
N ILE A 43 0.82 10.48 -13.14
CA ILE A 43 0.78 9.96 -11.75
C ILE A 43 -0.35 8.94 -11.61
N LYS A 44 -1.55 9.23 -12.11
CA LYS A 44 -2.68 8.29 -12.08
C LYS A 44 -2.35 6.99 -12.80
N GLU A 45 -1.77 7.07 -13.99
CA GLU A 45 -1.37 5.87 -14.74
C GLU A 45 -0.27 5.10 -14.01
N ALA A 46 0.72 5.78 -13.42
CA ALA A 46 1.74 5.12 -12.61
C ALA A 46 1.14 4.43 -11.38
N MET A 47 0.13 5.02 -10.73
CA MET A 47 -0.57 4.40 -9.60
C MET A 47 -1.28 3.12 -10.01
N ARG A 48 -1.92 3.10 -11.19
CA ARG A 48 -2.60 1.93 -11.78
C ARG A 48 -1.60 0.83 -12.16
N GLN A 49 -0.55 1.18 -12.91
CA GLN A 49 0.51 0.25 -13.33
C GLN A 49 1.28 -0.37 -12.16
N LYS A 50 1.37 0.35 -11.04
CA LYS A 50 2.07 -0.10 -9.82
C LYS A 50 1.10 -0.53 -8.71
N ALA A 51 -0.15 -0.83 -9.05
CA ALA A 51 -1.16 -1.32 -8.12
C ALA A 51 -0.72 -2.64 -7.45
N LEU A 52 -0.37 -3.64 -8.25
CA LEU A 52 0.08 -4.95 -7.76
C LEU A 52 1.35 -4.86 -6.89
N TRP A 53 2.31 -4.02 -7.31
CA TRP A 53 3.52 -3.80 -6.52
C TRP A 53 3.19 -3.16 -5.16
N GLY A 54 2.25 -2.21 -5.14
CA GLY A 54 1.73 -1.64 -3.90
C GLY A 54 1.03 -2.67 -3.02
N PHE A 55 0.23 -3.55 -3.62
CA PHE A 55 -0.45 -4.65 -2.92
C PHE A 55 0.52 -5.59 -2.21
N ILE A 56 1.57 -6.07 -2.90
CA ILE A 56 2.57 -7.00 -2.33
C ILE A 56 3.19 -6.43 -1.05
N HIS A 57 3.47 -5.13 -1.03
CA HIS A 57 4.01 -4.48 0.17
C HIS A 57 2.93 -4.33 1.26
N CYS A 58 1.70 -3.99 0.88
CA CYS A 58 0.60 -3.89 1.83
C CYS A 58 0.25 -5.26 2.44
N SER A 59 0.30 -6.36 1.69
CA SER A 59 0.05 -7.70 2.22
C SER A 59 1.07 -8.11 3.29
N TYR A 60 2.28 -7.55 3.22
CA TYR A 60 3.31 -7.75 4.22
C TYR A 60 3.13 -6.83 5.45
N PHE A 61 2.98 -5.53 5.24
CA PHE A 61 3.02 -4.54 6.34
C PHE A 61 1.67 -4.28 7.00
N LEU A 62 0.59 -4.26 6.23
CA LEU A 62 -0.71 -3.77 6.70
C LEU A 62 -1.31 -4.65 7.81
N PRO A 63 -1.24 -6.01 7.74
CA PRO A 63 -1.65 -6.84 8.86
C PRO A 63 -0.79 -6.57 10.11
N ALA A 64 0.54 -6.53 9.99
CA ALA A 64 1.42 -6.27 11.12
C ALA A 64 1.10 -4.95 11.82
N MET A 65 0.91 -3.88 11.04
CA MET A 65 0.57 -2.55 11.55
C MET A 65 -0.82 -2.52 12.22
N SER A 66 -1.82 -3.18 11.63
CA SER A 66 -3.19 -3.16 12.11
C SER A 66 -3.37 -3.90 13.43
N TYR A 67 -2.57 -4.94 13.66
CA TYR A 67 -2.64 -5.76 14.89
C TYR A 67 -1.48 -5.52 15.86
N GLY A 68 -0.66 -4.50 15.62
CA GLY A 68 0.46 -4.14 16.49
C GLY A 68 1.54 -5.23 16.61
N ILE A 69 1.65 -6.09 15.60
CA ILE A 69 2.59 -7.20 15.58
C ILE A 69 3.97 -6.65 15.25
N ARG A 70 4.92 -6.84 16.16
CA ARG A 70 6.33 -6.58 15.87
C ARG A 70 6.88 -7.71 15.03
N ILE A 71 7.43 -7.37 13.88
CA ILE A 71 8.13 -8.32 13.03
C ILE A 71 9.42 -8.74 13.75
N ASP A 72 9.58 -10.04 13.98
CA ASP A 72 10.82 -10.61 14.51
C ASP A 72 11.88 -10.70 13.41
N GLU A 73 12.64 -9.61 13.24
CA GLU A 73 13.71 -9.53 12.23
C GLU A 73 14.79 -10.62 12.39
N ASN A 74 15.03 -11.10 13.60
CA ASN A 74 16.03 -12.14 13.85
C ASN A 74 15.46 -13.52 13.49
N GLY A 75 14.21 -13.77 13.83
CA GLY A 75 13.45 -14.94 13.36
C GLY A 75 13.44 -15.03 11.83
N LEU A 76 13.15 -13.93 11.13
CA LEU A 76 13.15 -13.89 9.66
C LEU A 76 14.51 -14.19 9.00
N LYS A 77 15.63 -13.97 9.69
CA LYS A 77 16.98 -14.24 9.17
C LYS A 77 17.44 -15.68 9.43
N THR A 78 16.81 -16.37 10.37
CA THR A 78 17.29 -17.66 10.90
C THR A 78 16.34 -18.81 10.59
N GLN A 79 15.08 -18.52 10.29
CA GLN A 79 14.06 -19.51 9.95
C GLN A 79 14.10 -19.92 8.48
N SER A 80 13.47 -21.06 8.17
CA SER A 80 13.27 -21.48 6.79
C SER A 80 12.27 -20.56 6.08
N ASN A 81 12.31 -20.54 4.74
CA ASN A 81 11.33 -19.79 3.96
C ASN A 81 9.89 -20.27 4.23
N GLU A 82 9.69 -21.57 4.49
CA GLU A 82 8.37 -22.14 4.77
C GLU A 82 7.81 -21.62 6.11
N ASP A 83 8.65 -21.54 7.14
CA ASP A 83 8.26 -20.99 8.45
C ASP A 83 7.92 -19.50 8.35
N ILE A 84 8.69 -18.73 7.56
CA ILE A 84 8.44 -17.30 7.32
C ILE A 84 7.10 -17.10 6.60
N VAL A 85 6.80 -17.95 5.61
CA VAL A 85 5.53 -17.92 4.89
C VAL A 85 4.38 -18.26 5.83
N ASN A 86 4.49 -19.33 6.61
CA ASN A 86 3.46 -19.72 7.57
C ASN A 86 3.21 -18.64 8.63
N TYR A 87 4.28 -17.99 9.11
CA TYR A 87 4.17 -16.85 10.02
C TYR A 87 3.37 -15.69 9.42
N HIS A 88 3.65 -15.31 8.15
CA HIS A 88 2.91 -14.25 7.47
C HIS A 88 1.48 -14.65 7.14
N LEU A 89 1.23 -15.90 6.75
CA LEU A 89 -0.12 -16.41 6.48
C LEU A 89 -1.00 -16.42 7.74
N ALA A 90 -0.42 -16.66 8.92
CA ALA A 90 -1.12 -16.60 10.19
C ALA A 90 -1.36 -15.15 10.68
N MET A 91 -0.74 -14.15 10.04
CA MET A 91 -0.75 -12.77 10.51
C MET A 91 -2.12 -12.11 10.33
N GLY A 92 -2.72 -11.65 11.43
CA GLY A 92 -4.00 -10.93 11.42
C GLY A 92 -5.25 -11.81 11.26
N GLY A 93 -5.10 -13.12 11.03
CA GLY A 93 -6.21 -14.07 10.98
C GLY A 93 -7.30 -13.71 9.95
N GLU A 94 -8.56 -13.94 10.31
CA GLU A 94 -9.71 -13.65 9.43
C GLU A 94 -9.85 -12.15 9.10
N GLU A 95 -9.62 -11.29 10.09
CA GLU A 95 -9.72 -9.84 9.89
C GLU A 95 -8.58 -9.31 8.99
N GLY A 96 -7.37 -9.87 9.12
CA GLY A 96 -6.25 -9.59 8.20
C GLY A 96 -6.55 -10.06 6.79
N THR A 97 -7.15 -11.25 6.65
CA THR A 97 -7.62 -11.76 5.36
C THR A 97 -8.63 -10.81 4.73
N LYS A 98 -9.66 -10.41 5.48
CA LYS A 98 -10.68 -9.45 5.03
C LYS A 98 -10.08 -8.11 4.61
N LEU A 99 -9.16 -7.58 5.40
CA LEU A 99 -8.45 -6.33 5.10
C LEU A 99 -7.70 -6.39 3.76
N LEU A 100 -7.04 -7.51 3.48
CA LEU A 100 -6.32 -7.71 2.21
C LEU A 100 -7.28 -7.97 1.04
N SER A 101 -8.36 -8.72 1.25
CA SER A 101 -9.42 -8.90 0.24
C SER A 101 -10.05 -7.57 -0.16
N ASP A 102 -10.43 -6.75 0.82
CA ASP A 102 -10.97 -5.41 0.61
C ASP A 102 -10.01 -4.51 -0.20
N LEU A 103 -8.71 -4.67 0.02
CA LEU A 103 -7.67 -3.93 -0.72
C LEU A 103 -7.55 -4.44 -2.16
N VAL A 104 -7.60 -5.75 -2.40
CA VAL A 104 -7.56 -6.31 -3.76
C VAL A 104 -8.77 -5.83 -4.56
N GLU A 105 -9.97 -5.88 -3.98
CA GLU A 105 -11.18 -5.35 -4.61
C GLU A 105 -11.01 -3.88 -4.99
N GLU A 106 -10.50 -3.06 -4.07
CA GLU A 106 -10.28 -1.63 -4.31
C GLU A 106 -9.26 -1.36 -5.41
N LEU A 107 -8.30 -2.27 -5.63
CA LEU A 107 -7.32 -2.17 -6.73
C LEU A 107 -7.87 -2.65 -8.06
N VAL A 108 -8.74 -3.67 -8.06
CA VAL A 108 -9.39 -4.21 -9.26
C VAL A 108 -10.41 -3.20 -9.81
N ASP A 109 -11.21 -2.59 -8.94
CA ASP A 109 -12.21 -1.57 -9.32
C ASP A 109 -11.59 -0.31 -9.94
N ARG A 110 -10.26 -0.13 -9.80
CA ARG A 110 -9.50 1.03 -10.27
C ARG A 110 -8.62 0.74 -11.50
N GLN A 111 -8.78 -0.43 -12.13
CA GLN A 111 -8.02 -0.82 -13.33
C GLN A 111 -8.55 -0.25 -14.64
#